data_AF-A0A7W1JTT2-F1
#
_entry.id   AF-A0A7W1JTT2-F1
#
_cell.length_a   1.000
_cell.length_b   1.000
_cell.length_c   1.000
_cell.angle_alpha   90.00
_cell.angle_beta   90.00
_cell.angle_gamma   90.00
#
_symmetry.space_group_name_H-M   'P 1'
#
loop_
_entity.id
_entity.type
_entity.pdbx_description
1 polymer ?
#
loop_
_entity_poly.entity_id
_entity_poly.type
_entity_poly.pdbx_seq_one_letter_code
_entity_poly.pdbx_strand_id
1 'polypeptide(L)'
;MNIDTGRVLRAAVFAAWAIFFAYLRISGDMTRYLGPRTYWVVTFGAVALGGAAIAHVATLRTQTEPRRPTRAEMASVATLLIPIVGVLMIPSAELGALAASRKLSSAGGGEVGAFAPAAPDPDGDISFAEIQYANESEEYAAQAGVVEGTPIRLTGFVTHAADAPGEGFDLTRFYVSCCAADA
;
A
#
# COMPACT_ATOMS: atom_id res chain seq x y z
N MET A 1 21.02 -34.22 -22.16
CA MET A 1 21.15 -33.48 -20.89
C MET A 1 19.79 -33.59 -20.19
N ASN A 2 19.64 -34.54 -19.27
CA ASN A 2 18.36 -34.77 -18.60
C ASN A 2 18.26 -33.80 -17.43
N ILE A 3 17.39 -32.81 -17.56
CA ILE A 3 17.23 -31.72 -16.61
C ILE A 3 16.19 -32.12 -15.55
N ASP A 4 16.48 -31.93 -14.27
CA ASP A 4 15.51 -32.10 -13.18
C ASP A 4 14.44 -31.00 -13.27
N THR A 5 13.30 -31.35 -13.85
CA THR A 5 12.16 -30.44 -14.07
C THR A 5 11.65 -29.84 -12.76
N GLY A 6 11.69 -30.57 -11.64
CA GLY A 6 11.19 -30.09 -10.35
C GLY A 6 12.08 -29.01 -9.73
N ARG A 7 13.39 -29.07 -9.95
CA ARG A 7 14.33 -28.04 -9.51
C ARG A 7 14.33 -26.82 -10.44
N VAL A 8 14.21 -27.03 -11.75
CA VAL A 8 14.02 -25.92 -12.70
C VAL A 8 12.77 -25.12 -12.35
N LEU A 9 11.68 -25.81 -12.01
CA LEU A 9 10.44 -25.15 -11.63
C LEU A 9 10.62 -24.27 -10.38
N ARG A 10 11.30 -24.76 -9.34
CA ARG A 10 11.60 -23.97 -8.13
C ARG A 10 12.51 -22.77 -8.44
N ALA A 11 13.56 -22.98 -9.24
CA ALA A 11 14.45 -21.91 -9.67
C ALA A 11 13.70 -20.82 -10.44
N ALA A 12 12.78 -21.21 -11.32
CA ALA A 12 11.94 -20.29 -12.08
C ALA A 12 11.00 -19.48 -11.17
N VAL A 13 10.40 -20.10 -10.15
CA VAL A 13 9.54 -19.39 -9.18
C VAL A 13 10.34 -18.37 -8.37
N PHE A 14 11.52 -18.75 -7.86
CA PHE A 14 12.37 -17.81 -7.13
C PHE A 14 12.84 -16.66 -8.02
N ALA A 15 13.20 -16.96 -9.27
CA ALA A 15 13.54 -15.93 -10.25
C ALA A 15 12.35 -14.99 -10.54
N ALA A 16 11.14 -15.53 -10.72
CA ALA A 16 9.94 -14.73 -10.96
C ALA A 16 9.66 -13.75 -9.80
N TRP A 17 9.74 -14.22 -8.56
CA TRP A 17 9.59 -13.36 -7.38
C TRP A 17 10.71 -12.33 -7.25
N ALA A 18 11.96 -12.72 -7.52
CA ALA A 18 13.10 -11.80 -7.48
C ALA A 18 12.95 -10.68 -8.52
N ILE A 19 12.55 -11.03 -9.74
CA ILE A 19 12.26 -10.07 -10.82
C ILE A 19 11.09 -9.17 -10.43
N PHE A 20 10.03 -9.73 -9.85
CA PHE A 20 8.88 -8.94 -9.39
C PHE A 20 9.28 -7.90 -8.33
N PHE A 21 10.07 -8.28 -7.33
CA PHE A 21 10.56 -7.32 -6.34
C PHE A 21 11.51 -6.28 -6.94
N ALA A 22 12.39 -6.68 -7.86
CA ALA A 22 13.24 -5.73 -8.58
C ALA A 22 12.40 -4.75 -9.41
N TYR A 23 11.35 -5.23 -10.08
CA TYR A 23 10.40 -4.41 -10.82
C TYR A 23 9.71 -3.39 -9.89
N LEU A 24 9.16 -3.82 -8.75
CA LEU A 24 8.52 -2.92 -7.79
C LEU A 24 9.48 -1.84 -7.25
N ARG A 25 10.76 -2.18 -7.11
CA ARG A 25 11.79 -1.25 -6.63
C ARG A 25 12.17 -0.20 -7.68
N ILE A 26 12.23 -0.60 -8.95
CA ILE A 26 12.62 0.26 -10.08
C ILE A 26 11.46 1.16 -10.52
N SER A 27 10.24 0.61 -10.61
CA SER A 27 9.03 1.36 -10.95
C SER A 27 8.62 2.35 -9.85
N GLY A 28 9.03 2.10 -8.61
CA GLY A 28 8.57 2.87 -7.45
C GLY A 28 7.18 2.44 -6.96
N ASP A 29 6.56 1.43 -7.59
CA ASP A 29 5.24 0.92 -7.22
C ASP A 29 5.19 0.39 -5.78
N MET A 30 6.34 -0.02 -5.22
CA MET A 30 6.45 -0.42 -3.82
C MET A 30 5.92 0.65 -2.84
N THR A 31 5.96 1.93 -3.21
CA THR A 31 5.46 3.02 -2.36
C THR A 31 3.95 2.96 -2.14
N ARG A 32 3.20 2.38 -3.08
CA ARG A 32 1.75 2.20 -3.00
C ARG A 32 1.32 1.09 -2.04
N TYR A 33 2.20 0.13 -1.77
CA TYR A 33 1.87 -1.09 -1.01
C TYR A 33 2.53 -1.16 0.35
N LEU A 34 3.63 -0.42 0.56
CA LEU A 34 4.48 -0.54 1.73
C LEU A 34 4.73 0.84 2.34
N GLY A 35 4.91 0.87 3.65
CA GLY A 35 5.36 2.06 4.35
C GLY A 35 6.87 2.28 4.15
N PRO A 36 7.37 3.51 4.28
CA PRO A 36 8.79 3.81 4.08
C PRO A 36 9.73 2.97 4.96
N ARG A 37 9.28 2.62 6.18
CA ARG A 37 10.04 1.77 7.11
C ARG A 37 10.24 0.33 6.64
N THR A 38 9.44 -0.16 5.69
CA THR A 38 9.50 -1.54 5.21
C THR A 38 10.02 -1.67 3.78
N TYR A 39 10.42 -0.59 3.11
CA TYR A 39 10.99 -0.64 1.74
C TYR A 39 12.23 -1.52 1.62
N TRP A 40 13.01 -1.65 2.70
CA TRP A 40 14.17 -2.52 2.72
C TRP A 40 13.81 -3.99 2.43
N VAL A 41 12.59 -4.43 2.80
CA VAL A 41 12.10 -5.80 2.61
C VAL A 41 12.05 -6.16 1.12
N VAL A 42 11.68 -5.22 0.25
CA VAL A 42 11.63 -5.45 -1.21
C VAL A 42 13.04 -5.70 -1.75
N THR A 43 14.00 -4.88 -1.33
CA THR A 43 15.40 -5.00 -1.79
C THR A 43 16.01 -6.29 -1.25
N PHE A 44 15.79 -6.60 0.02
CA PHE A 44 16.23 -7.84 0.65
C PHE A 44 15.61 -9.06 -0.03
N GLY A 45 14.30 -9.05 -0.29
CA GLY A 45 13.60 -10.13 -0.97
C GLY A 45 14.11 -10.37 -2.39
N ALA A 46 14.36 -9.31 -3.15
CA ALA A 46 14.94 -9.41 -4.50
C ALA A 46 16.32 -10.08 -4.47
N VAL A 47 17.20 -9.67 -3.55
CA VAL A 47 18.55 -10.23 -3.43
C VAL A 47 18.53 -11.66 -2.92
N ALA A 48 17.76 -11.94 -1.86
CA ALA A 48 17.70 -13.27 -1.25
C ALA A 48 17.11 -14.31 -2.22
N LEU A 49 16.00 -13.99 -2.88
CA LEU A 49 15.37 -14.90 -3.84
C LEU A 49 16.17 -15.01 -5.14
N GLY A 50 16.82 -13.93 -5.58
CA GLY A 50 17.76 -13.98 -6.71
C GLY A 50 18.94 -14.90 -6.42
N GLY A 51 19.53 -14.81 -5.22
CA GLY A 51 20.58 -15.70 -4.75
C GLY A 51 20.13 -17.16 -4.69
N ALA A 52 18.93 -17.42 -4.16
CA ALA A 52 18.34 -18.76 -4.12
C ALA A 52 18.14 -19.33 -5.54
N ALA A 53 17.63 -18.53 -6.48
CA ALA A 53 17.47 -18.94 -7.87
C ALA A 53 18.82 -19.31 -8.51
N ILE A 54 19.86 -18.50 -8.31
CA ILE A 54 21.22 -18.77 -8.81
C ILE A 54 21.77 -20.07 -8.20
N ALA A 55 21.64 -20.27 -6.89
CA ALA A 55 22.10 -21.48 -6.22
C ALA A 55 21.41 -22.75 -6.74
N HIS A 56 20.10 -22.68 -6.97
CA HIS A 56 19.35 -23.78 -7.59
C HIS A 56 19.82 -24.06 -9.02
N VAL A 57 20.08 -23.04 -9.84
CA VAL A 57 20.62 -23.23 -11.20
C VAL A 57 22.04 -23.80 -11.19
N ALA A 58 22.89 -23.36 -10.26
CA ALA A 58 24.26 -23.86 -10.13
C ALA A 58 24.28 -25.35 -9.75
N THR A 59 23.39 -25.76 -8.84
CA THR A 59 23.28 -27.16 -8.37
C THR A 59 22.60 -28.09 -9.38
N LEU A 60 21.84 -27.57 -10.35
CA LEU A 60 21.34 -28.38 -11.48
C LEU A 60 22.47 -28.99 -12.31
N ARG A 61 23.66 -28.38 -12.32
CA ARG A 61 24.80 -28.87 -13.09
C ARG A 61 25.52 -30.05 -12.44
N THR A 62 25.32 -30.29 -11.15
CA THR A 62 26.11 -31.27 -10.37
C THR A 62 25.38 -32.58 -10.08
N GLN A 63 24.10 -32.72 -10.43
CA GLN A 63 23.31 -33.90 -10.07
C GLN A 63 22.74 -34.62 -11.30
N THR A 64 22.86 -35.95 -11.28
CA THR A 64 22.62 -36.85 -12.42
C THR A 64 21.26 -37.56 -12.36
N GLU A 65 20.54 -37.48 -11.24
CA GLU A 65 19.29 -38.22 -10.99
C GLU A 65 18.04 -37.36 -11.30
N PRO A 66 17.31 -37.62 -12.39
CA PRO A 66 16.14 -36.83 -12.77
C PRO A 66 14.91 -37.21 -11.92
N ARG A 67 14.36 -36.25 -11.17
CA ARG A 67 13.07 -36.40 -10.48
C ARG A 67 11.98 -35.64 -11.23
N ARG A 68 10.86 -36.30 -11.54
CA ARG A 68 9.67 -35.63 -12.07
C ARG A 68 8.85 -35.03 -10.92
N PRO A 69 8.35 -33.78 -11.06
CA PRO A 69 7.52 -33.16 -10.04
C PRO A 69 6.16 -33.85 -9.93
N THR A 70 5.66 -33.96 -8.71
CA THR A 70 4.34 -34.53 -8.44
C THR A 70 3.25 -33.50 -8.73
N ARG A 71 2.00 -33.91 -9.03
CA ARG A 71 0.88 -32.97 -9.23
C ARG A 71 0.68 -32.00 -8.05
N ALA A 72 0.89 -32.47 -6.83
CA ALA A 72 0.83 -31.65 -5.63
C ALA A 72 1.92 -30.55 -5.60
N GLU A 73 3.13 -30.84 -6.09
CA GLU A 73 4.21 -29.85 -6.19
C GLU A 73 3.92 -28.82 -7.29
N MET A 74 3.31 -29.24 -8.41
CA MET A 74 2.90 -28.29 -9.44
C MET A 74 1.78 -27.36 -8.95
N ALA A 75 0.83 -27.90 -8.19
CA ALA A 75 -0.24 -27.11 -7.58
C ALA A 75 0.32 -26.10 -6.57
N SER A 76 1.25 -26.51 -5.69
CA SER A 76 1.84 -25.59 -4.72
C SER A 76 2.65 -24.47 -5.39
N VAL A 77 3.39 -24.78 -6.46
CA VAL A 77 4.08 -23.78 -7.28
C VAL A 77 3.11 -22.81 -7.95
N ALA A 78 2.02 -23.32 -8.52
CA ALA A 78 1.01 -22.46 -9.14
C ALA A 78 0.40 -21.49 -8.11
N THR A 79 0.08 -21.98 -6.90
CA THR A 79 -0.45 -21.15 -5.82
C THR A 79 0.51 -20.03 -5.40
N LEU A 80 1.82 -20.28 -5.42
CA LEU A 80 2.85 -19.28 -5.10
C LEU A 80 2.95 -18.13 -6.10
N LEU A 81 2.43 -18.29 -7.32
CA LEU A 81 2.43 -17.26 -8.37
C LEU A 81 1.15 -16.41 -8.38
N ILE A 82 0.06 -16.88 -7.75
CA ILE A 82 -1.21 -16.15 -7.64
C ILE A 82 -1.04 -14.70 -7.17
N PRO A 83 -0.31 -14.38 -6.09
CA PRO A 83 -0.19 -12.99 -5.63
C PRO A 83 0.52 -12.09 -6.64
N ILE A 84 1.53 -12.59 -7.36
CA ILE A 84 2.21 -11.82 -8.42
C ILE A 84 1.20 -11.47 -9.51
N VAL A 85 0.42 -12.46 -9.97
CA VAL A 85 -0.61 -12.24 -11.00
C VAL A 85 -1.68 -11.26 -10.49
N GLY A 86 -2.09 -11.39 -9.24
CA GLY A 86 -3.05 -10.49 -8.61
C GLY A 86 -2.58 -9.05 -8.63
N VAL A 87 -1.34 -8.77 -8.20
CA VAL A 87 -0.79 -7.41 -8.21
C VAL A 87 -0.65 -6.86 -9.64
N LEU A 88 -0.26 -7.69 -10.61
CA LEU A 88 -0.12 -7.27 -12.00
C LEU A 88 -1.46 -7.06 -12.72
N MET A 89 -2.53 -7.74 -12.30
CA MET A 89 -3.86 -7.61 -12.92
C MET A 89 -4.75 -6.57 -12.25
N ILE A 90 -4.55 -6.27 -10.97
CA ILE A 90 -5.39 -5.30 -10.25
C ILE A 90 -4.88 -3.89 -10.57
N PRO A 91 -5.62 -3.07 -11.34
CA PRO A 91 -5.25 -1.67 -11.53
C PRO A 91 -5.22 -0.95 -10.18
N SER A 92 -4.23 -0.09 -9.98
CA SER A 92 -4.16 0.76 -8.79
C SER A 92 -5.47 1.52 -8.63
N ALA A 93 -6.11 1.38 -7.47
CA ALA A 93 -7.24 2.22 -7.13
C ALA A 93 -6.71 3.64 -6.93
N GLU A 94 -6.83 4.48 -7.96
CA GLU A 94 -6.53 5.90 -7.86
C GLU A 94 -7.40 6.50 -6.73
N LEU A 95 -6.77 7.14 -5.75
CA LEU A 95 -7.42 7.79 -4.61
C LEU A 95 -8.16 9.07 -5.04
N GLY A 96 -8.97 9.02 -6.09
CA GLY A 96 -9.73 10.15 -6.60
C GLY A 96 -11.08 10.35 -5.91
N ALA A 97 -11.82 11.38 -6.33
CA ALA A 97 -13.15 11.70 -5.80
C ALA A 97 -14.15 10.52 -5.86
N LEU A 98 -14.02 9.62 -6.85
CA LEU A 98 -14.85 8.41 -6.97
C LEU A 98 -14.51 7.33 -5.92
N ALA A 99 -13.24 7.24 -5.50
CA ALA A 99 -12.85 6.36 -4.40
C ALA A 99 -13.34 6.94 -3.07
N ALA A 100 -13.26 8.26 -2.92
CA ALA A 100 -13.73 8.96 -1.73
C ALA A 100 -15.25 8.81 -1.55
N SER A 101 -16.03 9.06 -2.61
CA SER A 101 -17.50 8.94 -2.57
C SER A 101 -17.97 7.53 -2.26
N ARG A 102 -17.38 6.50 -2.90
CA ARG A 102 -17.71 5.10 -2.61
C ARG A 102 -17.40 4.70 -1.18
N LYS A 103 -16.30 5.20 -0.61
CA LYS A 103 -15.91 4.86 0.76
C LYS A 103 -16.88 5.48 1.77
N LEU A 104 -17.30 6.73 1.59
CA LEU A 104 -18.36 7.37 2.38
C LEU A 104 -19.70 6.58 2.30
N SER A 105 -20.06 6.08 1.12
CA SER A 105 -21.29 5.28 0.96
C SER A 105 -21.20 3.88 1.60
N SER A 106 -19.98 3.34 1.79
CA SER A 106 -19.76 1.99 2.34
C SER A 106 -19.44 1.96 3.84
N ALA A 107 -19.01 3.08 4.40
CA ALA A 107 -18.66 3.24 5.80
C ALA A 107 -19.18 4.60 6.26
N GLY A 108 -20.20 4.60 7.11
CA GLY A 108 -20.51 5.77 7.94
C GLY A 108 -19.20 6.25 8.57
N GLY A 109 -18.90 7.54 8.41
CA GLY A 109 -17.61 8.14 8.73
C GLY A 109 -17.08 7.65 10.07
N GLY A 110 -16.09 6.75 10.01
CA GLY A 110 -15.46 6.25 11.22
C GLY A 110 -14.69 7.39 11.86
N GLU A 111 -14.98 7.65 13.14
CA GLU A 111 -14.18 8.51 14.00
C GLU A 111 -12.71 8.16 13.82
N VAL A 112 -11.90 9.17 13.52
CA VAL A 112 -10.44 9.09 13.57
C VAL A 112 -10.01 9.03 15.03
N GLY A 113 -10.41 7.97 15.71
CA GLY A 113 -10.02 7.70 17.09
C GLY A 113 -8.50 7.64 17.20
N ALA A 114 -7.96 8.57 17.99
CA ALA A 114 -6.59 8.60 18.51
C ALA A 114 -5.46 9.04 17.57
N PHE A 115 -5.62 10.15 16.85
CA PHE A 115 -4.47 10.95 16.43
C PHE A 115 -4.50 12.31 17.12
N ALA A 116 -3.61 12.52 18.10
CA ALA A 116 -3.34 13.87 18.59
C ALA A 116 -2.36 14.52 17.59
N PRO A 117 -2.71 15.65 16.96
CA PRO A 117 -1.78 16.41 16.15
C PRO A 117 -0.58 16.88 16.98
N ALA A 118 0.48 17.32 16.30
CA ALA A 118 1.59 17.99 16.99
C ALA A 118 1.09 19.23 17.76
N ALA A 119 1.95 19.75 18.64
CA ALA A 119 1.63 20.98 19.35
C ALA A 119 1.23 22.08 18.34
N PRO A 120 0.18 22.87 18.64
CA PRO A 120 -0.30 23.91 17.75
C PRO A 120 0.81 24.85 17.31
N ASP A 121 0.94 25.07 16.00
CA ASP A 121 1.78 26.11 15.43
C ASP A 121 0.88 27.24 14.90
N PRO A 122 0.77 28.38 15.61
CA PRO A 122 -0.15 29.46 15.23
C PRO A 122 0.23 30.16 13.92
N ASP A 123 1.47 29.98 13.44
CA ASP A 123 1.95 30.54 12.18
C ASP A 123 1.90 29.51 11.02
N GLY A 124 1.50 28.27 11.30
CA GLY A 124 1.42 27.15 10.34
C GLY A 124 0.11 27.09 9.55
N ASP A 125 0.13 26.43 8.37
CA ASP A 125 -1.09 26.12 7.62
C ASP A 125 -1.91 25.05 8.37
N ILE A 126 -3.18 25.35 8.69
CA ILE A 126 -4.10 24.45 9.40
C ILE A 126 -4.51 23.24 8.53
N SER A 127 -4.32 22.03 9.04
CA SER A 127 -4.67 20.77 8.37
C SER A 127 -6.04 20.21 8.76
N PHE A 128 -6.57 19.25 7.98
CA PHE A 128 -7.84 18.57 8.28
C PHE A 128 -7.83 17.85 9.63
N ALA A 129 -6.70 17.28 10.03
CA ALA A 129 -6.57 16.57 11.30
C ALA A 129 -6.66 17.53 12.48
N GLU A 130 -6.06 18.72 12.36
CA GLU A 130 -6.11 19.76 13.37
C GLU A 130 -7.51 20.36 13.51
N ILE A 131 -8.26 20.50 12.41
CA ILE A 131 -9.68 20.94 12.48
C ILE A 131 -10.54 19.91 13.20
N GLN A 132 -10.36 18.63 12.89
CA GLN A 132 -11.10 17.57 13.60
C GLN A 132 -10.76 17.57 15.09
N TYR A 133 -9.47 17.68 15.43
CA TYR A 133 -9.05 17.73 16.83
C TYR A 133 -9.51 19.00 17.54
N ALA A 134 -9.51 20.15 16.87
CA ALA A 134 -10.02 21.43 17.40
C ALA A 134 -11.54 21.40 17.63
N ASN A 135 -12.31 20.67 16.81
CA ASN A 135 -13.74 20.45 17.06
C ASN A 135 -14.01 19.64 18.33
N GLU A 136 -13.07 18.75 18.71
CA GLU A 136 -13.17 17.93 19.92
C GLU A 136 -12.53 18.59 21.16
N SER A 137 -11.67 19.61 20.98
CA SER A 137 -10.91 20.27 22.05
C SER A 137 -10.85 21.80 21.89
N GLU A 138 -11.61 22.51 22.73
CA GLU A 138 -11.59 23.98 22.80
C GLU A 138 -10.21 24.54 23.16
N GLU A 139 -9.47 23.85 24.04
CA GLU A 139 -8.12 24.25 24.45
C GLU A 139 -7.15 24.22 23.26
N TYR A 140 -7.23 23.17 22.43
CA TYR A 140 -6.41 23.08 21.22
C TYR A 140 -6.82 24.14 20.19
N ALA A 141 -8.12 24.35 19.99
CA ALA A 141 -8.63 25.35 19.05
C ALA A 141 -8.12 26.76 19.39
N ALA A 142 -8.14 27.13 20.68
CA ALA A 142 -7.62 28.41 21.16
C ALA A 142 -6.12 28.56 20.93
N GLN A 143 -5.33 27.51 21.18
CA GLN A 143 -3.88 27.53 20.98
C GLN A 143 -3.48 27.54 19.49
N ALA A 144 -4.26 26.88 18.63
CA ALA A 144 -4.05 26.84 17.19
C ALA A 144 -4.59 28.07 16.44
N GLY A 145 -5.28 28.99 17.12
CA GLY A 145 -5.92 30.15 16.47
C GLY A 145 -7.12 29.77 15.57
N VAL A 146 -7.69 28.58 15.76
CA VAL A 146 -8.84 28.09 15.02
C VAL A 146 -10.10 28.57 15.75
N VAL A 147 -10.61 29.73 15.34
CA VAL A 147 -11.84 30.32 15.85
C VAL A 147 -12.83 30.54 14.72
N GLU A 148 -14.08 30.82 15.06
CA GLU A 148 -15.09 31.14 14.07
C GLU A 148 -14.66 32.36 13.24
N GLY A 149 -14.69 32.20 11.91
CA GLY A 149 -14.24 33.23 10.96
C GLY A 149 -12.75 33.19 10.61
N THR A 150 -11.94 32.28 11.17
CA THR A 150 -10.54 32.11 10.77
C THR A 150 -10.47 31.66 9.29
N PRO A 151 -9.79 32.41 8.41
CA PRO A 151 -9.62 31.99 7.03
C PRO A 151 -8.65 30.81 6.97
N ILE A 152 -9.12 29.68 6.45
CA ILE A 152 -8.31 28.47 6.25
C ILE A 152 -8.21 28.12 4.77
N ARG A 153 -7.12 27.44 4.41
CA ARG A 153 -6.90 26.94 3.05
C ARG A 153 -6.73 25.44 3.10
N LEU A 154 -7.77 24.73 2.66
CA LEU A 154 -7.80 23.28 2.62
C LEU A 154 -7.75 22.78 1.17
N THR A 155 -7.08 21.65 0.96
CA THR A 155 -7.09 20.93 -0.32
C THR A 155 -7.54 19.49 -0.09
N GLY A 156 -8.60 19.09 -0.79
CA GLY A 156 -9.20 17.77 -0.69
C GLY A 156 -10.07 17.43 -1.89
N PHE A 157 -10.73 16.29 -1.83
CA PHE A 157 -11.68 15.83 -2.84
C PHE A 157 -13.08 16.32 -2.52
N VAL A 158 -13.76 16.87 -3.52
CA VAL A 158 -15.17 17.21 -3.41
C VAL A 158 -15.99 15.93 -3.52
N THR A 159 -16.76 15.62 -2.49
CA THR A 159 -17.73 14.53 -2.49
C THR A 159 -19.13 15.07 -2.16
N HIS A 160 -20.15 14.30 -2.52
CA HIS A 160 -21.53 14.62 -2.20
C HIS A 160 -22.06 13.46 -1.37
N ALA A 161 -22.34 13.69 -0.08
CA ALA A 161 -23.05 12.72 0.73
C ALA A 161 -24.45 12.48 0.14
N ALA A 162 -24.90 11.23 0.13
CA ALA A 162 -26.22 10.86 -0.41
C ALA A 162 -27.39 11.54 0.33
N ASP A 163 -27.13 12.01 1.56
CA ASP A 163 -28.14 12.46 2.52
C ASP A 163 -28.04 13.97 2.81
N ALA A 164 -27.18 14.71 2.11
CA ALA A 164 -27.00 16.15 2.34
C ALA A 164 -28.19 16.95 1.75
N PRO A 165 -28.96 17.71 2.57
CA PRO A 165 -30.07 18.50 2.07
C PRO A 165 -29.56 19.80 1.42
N GLY A 166 -29.39 19.82 0.09
CA GLY A 166 -29.13 21.03 -0.71
C GLY A 166 -27.95 20.94 -1.69
N GLU A 167 -27.55 22.07 -2.27
CA GLU A 167 -26.36 22.24 -3.15
C GLU A 167 -25.02 22.24 -2.39
N GLY A 168 -24.94 21.53 -1.26
CA GLY A 168 -23.74 21.45 -0.43
C GLY A 168 -22.75 20.41 -0.96
N PHE A 169 -21.47 20.59 -0.65
CA PHE A 169 -20.43 19.60 -0.92
C PHE A 169 -19.58 19.35 0.32
N ASP A 170 -19.10 18.11 0.46
CA ASP A 170 -18.15 17.73 1.49
C ASP A 170 -16.74 17.77 0.92
N LEU A 171 -15.82 18.39 1.64
CA LEU A 171 -14.40 18.34 1.32
C LEU A 171 -13.74 17.21 2.11
N THR A 172 -13.34 16.16 1.42
CA THR A 172 -12.81 14.92 2.02
C THR A 172 -11.33 14.74 1.72
N ARG A 173 -10.56 14.24 2.69
CA ARG A 173 -9.18 13.79 2.49
C ARG A 173 -9.01 12.36 3.00
N PHE A 174 -8.24 11.54 2.29
CA PHE A 174 -7.84 10.25 2.80
C PHE A 174 -6.77 10.45 3.87
N TYR A 175 -6.94 9.81 5.02
CA TYR A 175 -5.91 9.73 6.04
C TYR A 175 -5.59 8.26 6.27
N VAL A 176 -4.33 7.86 6.08
CA VAL A 176 -3.88 6.49 6.28
C VAL A 176 -2.90 6.46 7.45
N SER A 177 -3.39 6.03 8.61
CA SER A 177 -2.62 6.01 9.86
C SER A 177 -1.65 4.82 9.97
N CYS A 178 -1.87 3.75 9.21
CA CYS A 178 -1.04 2.54 9.26
C CYS A 178 -0.60 2.07 7.88
N CYS A 179 0.71 2.23 7.62
CA CYS A 179 1.49 1.43 6.67
C CYS A 179 1.36 1.69 5.16
N ALA A 180 0.53 2.61 4.67
CA ALA A 180 0.66 3.09 3.29
C ALA A 180 1.42 4.42 3.28
N ALA A 181 2.36 4.57 2.33
CA ALA A 181 3.01 5.86 2.12
C ALA A 181 2.02 6.82 1.44
N ASP A 182 1.64 7.86 2.18
CA ASP A 182 1.08 9.13 1.70
C ASP A 182 -0.37 9.14 1.15
N ALA A 183 -1.07 10.22 1.51
CA ALA A 183 -2.32 10.73 0.92
C ALA A 183 -2.26 12.26 0.82
#